data_AF-A0A3S4VBM5-F1
#
_entry.id   AF-A0A3S4VBM5-F1
#
_cell.length_a   1.000
_cell.length_b   1.000
_cell.length_c   1.000
_cell.angle_alpha   90.00
_cell.angle_beta   90.00
_cell.angle_gamma   90.00
#
_symmetry.space_group_name_H-M   'P 1'
#
loop_
_entity.id
_entity.type
_entity.pdbx_description
1 polymer ?
#
loop_
_entity_poly.entity_id
_entity_poly.type
_entity_poly.pdbx_seq_one_letter_code
_entity_poly.pdbx_strand_id
1 'polypeptide(L)'
;MNNKCIKYGLFDAAIMPQVWFNLDSWELKYEPLYRGDHQQIAEAIPYLIELDSTCDMQAVLDLLTLDNYQSGLLIESSDSLSDIISRLAYFYHVRNEQGEPFLRRFFDLKFFNNFYII
;
A
#
# COMPACT_ATOMS: atom_id res chain seq x y z
N MET A 1 -27.95 -0.27 2.94
CA MET A 1 -27.02 -1.17 3.65
C MET A 1 -25.89 -0.30 4.15
N ASN A 2 -25.56 -0.36 5.45
CA ASN A 2 -24.43 0.39 5.98
C ASN A 2 -23.17 -0.38 5.55
N ASN A 3 -22.60 -0.02 4.41
CA ASN A 3 -21.37 -0.67 3.94
C ASN A 3 -20.27 -0.32 4.95
N LYS A 4 -19.68 -1.33 5.60
CA LYS A 4 -18.55 -1.14 6.52
C LYS A 4 -17.46 -0.41 5.73
N CYS A 5 -17.12 0.80 6.15
CA CYS A 5 -15.98 1.52 5.59
C CYS A 5 -14.72 0.98 6.25
N ILE A 6 -13.82 0.43 5.44
CA ILE A 6 -12.54 -0.14 5.87
C ILE A 6 -11.44 0.87 5.51
N LYS A 7 -10.50 1.05 6.42
CA LYS A 7 -9.33 1.92 6.21
C LYS A 7 -8.15 1.06 5.79
N TYR A 8 -7.45 1.52 4.77
CA TYR A 8 -6.24 0.89 4.26
C TYR A 8 -5.12 1.91 4.16
N GLY A 9 -3.89 1.43 4.28
CA GLY A 9 -2.69 2.17 3.95
C GLY A 9 -1.92 1.44 2.86
N LEU A 10 -1.60 2.13 1.77
CA LEU A 10 -0.63 1.67 0.78
C LEU A 10 0.71 2.29 1.15
N PHE A 11 1.71 1.45 1.43
CA PHE A 11 3.03 1.88 1.89
C PHE A 11 4.13 1.26 1.04
N ASP A 12 5.09 2.07 0.61
CA ASP A 12 6.26 1.60 -0.14
C ASP A 12 7.36 1.12 0.80
N ALA A 13 7.69 -0.18 0.75
CA ALA A 13 8.72 -0.77 1.60
C ALA A 13 10.12 -0.19 1.34
N ALA A 14 10.40 0.35 0.15
CA ALA A 14 11.67 1.01 -0.13
C ALA A 14 11.82 2.33 0.66
N ILE A 15 10.69 3.00 0.95
CA ILE A 15 10.63 4.28 1.69
C ILE A 15 10.35 4.03 3.18
N MET A 16 9.60 2.98 3.48
CA MET A 16 9.22 2.53 4.81
C MET A 16 9.70 1.08 5.04
N PRO A 17 11.02 0.84 5.22
CA PRO A 17 11.55 -0.51 5.37
C PRO A 17 10.94 -1.29 6.53
N GLN A 18 10.49 -0.59 7.57
CA GLN A 18 9.80 -1.19 8.71
C GLN A 18 8.51 -1.93 8.31
N VAL A 19 7.88 -1.57 7.19
CA VAL A 19 6.73 -2.31 6.68
C VAL A 19 7.16 -3.74 6.40
N TRP A 20 8.11 -3.92 5.48
CA TRP A 20 8.63 -5.23 5.10
C TRP A 20 9.13 -6.04 6.31
N PHE A 21 9.92 -5.43 7.19
CA PHE A 21 10.48 -6.13 8.36
C PHE A 21 9.42 -6.67 9.34
N ASN A 22 8.23 -6.07 9.37
CA ASN A 22 7.21 -6.40 10.36
C ASN A 22 5.96 -7.06 9.78
N LEU A 23 5.81 -7.19 8.45
CA LEU A 23 4.60 -7.74 7.81
C LEU A 23 4.15 -9.08 8.42
N ASP A 24 5.08 -9.99 8.67
CA ASP A 24 4.76 -11.31 9.22
C ASP A 24 4.52 -11.30 10.74
N SER A 25 4.97 -10.24 11.43
CA SER A 25 4.76 -10.06 12.87
C SER A 25 3.48 -9.29 13.19
N TRP A 26 3.04 -8.42 12.28
CA TRP A 26 1.79 -7.70 12.40
C TRP A 26 0.64 -8.65 12.06
N GLU A 27 -0.35 -8.73 12.94
CA GLU A 27 -1.57 -9.52 12.70
C GLU A 27 -2.56 -8.81 11.75
N LEU A 28 -2.04 -7.92 10.88
CA LEU A 28 -2.81 -7.14 9.93
C LEU A 28 -2.94 -7.87 8.59
N LYS A 29 -4.09 -7.74 7.94
CA LYS A 29 -4.24 -8.25 6.57
C LYS A 29 -3.48 -7.33 5.62
N TYR A 30 -2.68 -7.93 4.74
CA TYR A 30 -1.95 -7.21 3.72
C TYR A 30 -1.88 -7.99 2.41
N GLU A 31 -1.63 -7.25 1.33
CA GLU A 31 -1.37 -7.81 0.01
C GLU A 31 -0.26 -6.98 -0.65
N PRO A 32 0.75 -7.63 -1.27
CA PRO A 32 1.71 -6.94 -2.10
C PRO A 32 0.98 -6.35 -3.30
N LEU A 33 1.36 -5.12 -3.65
CA LEU A 33 0.83 -4.52 -4.87
C LEU A 33 1.29 -5.34 -6.08
N TYR A 34 2.56 -5.76 -6.12
CA TYR A 34 3.10 -6.58 -7.22
C TYR A 34 2.59 -8.03 -7.13
N ARG A 35 1.92 -8.50 -8.19
CA ARG A 35 1.24 -9.81 -8.24
C ARG A 35 2.10 -10.96 -8.80
N GLY A 36 3.28 -10.66 -9.33
CA GLY A 36 4.23 -11.69 -9.77
C GLY A 36 5.01 -12.29 -8.60
N ASP A 37 5.95 -13.17 -8.92
CA ASP A 37 6.95 -13.62 -7.95
C ASP A 37 7.81 -12.41 -7.53
N HIS A 38 7.66 -11.99 -6.27
CA HIS A 38 8.30 -10.80 -5.71
C HIS A 38 9.27 -11.12 -4.59
N GLN A 39 9.58 -12.38 -4.31
CA GLN A 39 10.47 -12.72 -3.19
C GLN A 39 11.81 -11.97 -3.27
N GLN A 40 12.35 -11.80 -4.48
CA GLN A 40 13.62 -11.12 -4.71
C GLN A 40 13.55 -9.58 -4.57
N ILE A 41 12.34 -9.01 -4.56
CA ILE A 41 12.10 -7.55 -4.54
C ILE A 41 11.16 -7.12 -3.41
N ALA A 42 10.87 -8.00 -2.45
CA ALA A 42 9.85 -7.79 -1.42
C ALA A 42 10.13 -6.54 -0.57
N GLU A 43 11.40 -6.27 -0.28
CA GLU A 43 11.84 -5.07 0.43
C GLU A 43 11.65 -3.75 -0.35
N ALA A 44 11.30 -3.84 -1.64
CA ALA A 44 11.27 -2.70 -2.55
C ALA A 44 9.93 -2.52 -3.28
N ILE A 45 8.88 -3.25 -2.87
CA ILE A 45 7.54 -3.11 -3.43
C ILE A 45 6.56 -2.47 -2.43
N PRO A 46 5.49 -1.85 -2.93
CA PRO A 46 4.41 -1.38 -2.06
C PRO A 46 3.52 -2.51 -1.55
N TYR A 47 2.99 -2.31 -0.34
CA TYR A 47 2.01 -3.19 0.31
C TYR A 47 0.76 -2.41 0.67
N LEU A 48 -0.40 -2.97 0.34
CA LEU A 48 -1.68 -2.49 0.85
C LEU A 48 -1.99 -3.23 2.15
N ILE A 49 -2.26 -2.51 3.22
CA ILE A 49 -2.48 -3.04 4.57
C ILE A 49 -3.84 -2.54 5.08
N GLU A 50 -4.66 -3.44 5.63
CA GLU A 50 -5.89 -3.10 6.35
C GLU A 50 -5.53 -2.53 7.74
N LEU A 51 -5.93 -1.28 8.01
CA LEU A 51 -5.62 -0.58 9.26
C LEU A 51 -6.64 -0.94 10.36
N ASP A 52 -6.62 -2.19 10.80
CA ASP A 52 -7.51 -2.71 11.83
C ASP A 52 -6.85 -2.68 13.22
N SER A 53 -7.12 -1.62 13.98
CA SER A 53 -6.59 -1.46 15.35
C SER A 53 -7.13 -2.48 16.35
N THR A 54 -8.15 -3.26 15.98
CA THR A 54 -8.65 -4.35 16.83
C THR A 54 -7.80 -5.62 16.72
N CYS A 55 -7.06 -5.78 15.60
CA CYS A 55 -6.09 -6.85 15.41
C CYS A 55 -4.74 -6.45 16.02
N ASP A 56 -4.19 -5.30 15.63
CA ASP A 56 -2.92 -4.82 16.16
C ASP A 56 -2.90 -3.29 16.24
N MET A 57 -3.15 -2.77 17.44
CA MET A 57 -3.18 -1.33 17.69
C MET A 57 -1.81 -0.69 17.52
N GLN A 58 -0.73 -1.38 17.90
CA GLN A 58 0.61 -0.80 17.85
C GLN A 58 1.09 -0.71 16.40
N ALA A 59 0.87 -1.75 15.60
CA ALA A 59 1.16 -1.72 14.17
C ALA A 59 0.44 -0.56 13.45
N VAL A 60 -0.85 -0.37 13.74
CA VAL A 60 -1.62 0.73 13.15
C VAL A 60 -1.09 2.09 13.60
N LEU A 61 -0.71 2.25 14.87
CA LEU A 61 -0.09 3.49 15.35
C LEU A 61 1.26 3.75 14.67
N ASP A 62 2.12 2.75 14.57
CA ASP A 62 3.44 2.87 13.93
C ASP A 62 3.26 3.30 12.45
N LEU A 63 2.33 2.65 11.73
CA LEU A 63 1.99 2.97 10.34
C LEU A 63 1.42 4.38 10.16
N LEU A 64 0.87 5.01 11.19
CA LEU A 64 0.22 6.32 11.12
C LEU A 64 1.00 7.46 11.80
N THR A 65 2.09 7.18 12.50
CA THR A 65 2.79 8.18 13.33
C THR A 65 4.29 8.29 13.06
N LEU A 66 4.92 7.29 12.42
CA LEU A 66 6.34 7.36 12.07
C LEU A 66 6.60 8.44 11.01
N ASP A 67 7.72 9.15 11.07
CA ASP A 67 8.01 10.33 10.22
C ASP A 67 7.78 10.13 8.71
N ASN A 68 7.92 8.90 8.22
CA ASN A 68 7.70 8.54 6.82
C ASN A 68 6.26 8.10 6.48
N TYR A 69 5.31 8.07 7.42
CA TYR A 69 3.90 7.71 7.17
C TYR A 69 3.23 8.61 6.14
N GLN A 70 3.66 9.88 6.09
CA GLN A 70 3.21 10.86 5.10
C GLN A 70 3.60 10.47 3.67
N SER A 71 4.53 9.50 3.53
CA SER A 71 4.87 8.85 2.27
C SER A 71 3.84 7.80 1.83
N GLY A 72 2.91 7.43 2.73
CA GLY A 72 1.78 6.53 2.58
C GLY A 72 0.61 7.10 1.74
N LEU A 73 -0.23 6.23 1.18
CA LEU A 73 -1.57 6.60 0.71
C LEU A 73 -2.62 5.97 1.61
N LEU A 74 -3.45 6.80 2.23
CA LEU A 74 -4.59 6.34 3.02
C LEU A 74 -5.83 6.22 2.13
N ILE A 75 -6.51 5.09 2.22
CA ILE A 75 -7.67 4.75 1.40
C ILE A 75 -8.81 4.34 2.33
N GLU A 76 -9.98 4.93 2.15
CA GLU A 76 -11.22 4.47 2.77
C GLU A 76 -12.10 3.82 1.69
N SER A 77 -12.56 2.60 1.92
CA SER A 77 -13.37 1.87 0.94
C SER A 77 -14.25 0.82 1.61
N SER A 78 -15.39 0.50 0.97
CA SER A 78 -16.20 -0.66 1.33
C SER A 78 -15.75 -1.96 0.65
N ASP A 79 -14.83 -1.85 -0.32
CA ASP A 79 -14.32 -2.99 -1.06
C ASP A 79 -13.30 -3.77 -0.24
N SER A 80 -13.13 -5.06 -0.56
CA SER A 80 -12.12 -5.90 0.09
C SER A 80 -10.70 -5.54 -0.35
N LEU A 81 -9.71 -5.94 0.44
CA LEU A 81 -8.29 -5.80 0.13
C LEU A 81 -7.94 -6.34 -1.29
N SER A 82 -8.45 -7.52 -1.64
CA SER A 82 -8.22 -8.14 -2.95
C SER A 82 -8.85 -7.36 -4.11
N ASP A 83 -10.02 -6.75 -3.88
CA ASP A 83 -10.70 -5.93 -4.89
C ASP A 83 -9.92 -4.63 -5.15
N ILE A 84 -9.44 -3.98 -4.08
CA ILE A 84 -8.65 -2.75 -4.17
C ILE A 84 -7.31 -3.05 -4.87
N ILE A 85 -6.61 -4.12 -4.45
CA ILE A 85 -5.37 -4.54 -5.08
C ILE A 85 -5.55 -4.84 -6.56
N SER A 86 -6.63 -5.51 -6.96
CA SER A 86 -6.87 -5.80 -8.37
C SER A 86 -7.00 -4.51 -9.22
N ARG A 87 -7.58 -3.45 -8.65
CA ARG A 87 -7.67 -2.14 -9.32
C ARG A 87 -6.34 -1.40 -9.31
N LEU A 88 -5.62 -1.40 -8.20
CA LEU A 88 -4.33 -0.72 -8.09
C LEU A 88 -3.23 -1.42 -8.91
N ALA A 89 -3.25 -2.76 -8.98
CA ALA A 89 -2.28 -3.54 -9.74
C ALA A 89 -2.44 -3.38 -11.26
N TYR A 90 -3.62 -2.96 -11.75
CA TYR A 90 -3.82 -2.63 -13.16
C TYR A 90 -2.79 -1.61 -13.67
N PHE A 91 -2.35 -0.72 -12.78
CA PHE A 91 -1.40 0.31 -13.09
C PHE A 91 0.03 -0.19 -13.39
N TYR A 92 0.38 -1.44 -13.05
CA TYR A 92 1.65 -2.05 -13.50
C TYR A 92 1.73 -2.28 -15.01
N HIS A 93 0.59 -2.25 -15.70
CA HIS A 93 0.55 -2.37 -17.14
C HIS A 93 0.90 -1.06 -17.86
N VAL A 94 1.05 0.05 -17.13
CA VAL A 94 1.50 1.32 -17.71
C VAL A 94 2.99 1.21 -18.02
N ARG A 95 3.35 1.46 -19.28
CA ARG A 95 4.71 1.40 -19.79
C ARG A 95 5.14 2.77 -20.30
N ASN A 96 6.43 3.07 -20.25
CA ASN A 96 6.97 4.27 -20.89
C ASN A 96 7.02 4.11 -22.41
N GLU A 97 7.46 5.16 -23.11
CA GLU A 97 7.62 5.16 -24.57
C GLU A 97 8.60 4.08 -25.06
N GLN A 98 9.50 3.61 -24.19
CA GLN A 98 10.46 2.54 -24.42
C GLN A 98 9.88 1.14 -24.13
N GLY A 99 8.63 1.03 -23.70
CA GLY A 99 7.97 -0.23 -23.37
C GLY A 99 8.34 -0.81 -22.00
N GLU A 100 9.08 -0.07 -21.18
CA GLU A 100 9.47 -0.48 -19.83
C GLU A 100 8.29 -0.25 -18.88
N PRO A 101 7.91 -1.23 -18.04
CA PRO A 101 6.84 -1.06 -17.08
C PRO A 101 7.21 0.02 -16.06
N PHE A 102 6.28 0.92 -15.78
CA PHE A 102 6.36 1.83 -14.64
C PHE A 102 6.07 1.06 -13.34
N LEU A 103 7.00 0.17 -12.97
CA LEU A 103 6.92 -0.65 -11.76
C LEU A 103 6.90 0.17 -10.46
N ARG A 104 7.32 1.43 -10.52
CA ARG A 104 7.61 2.29 -9.36
C ARG A 104 6.92 3.65 -9.32
N ARG A 105 6.06 4.00 -10.28
CA ARG A 105 5.61 5.41 -10.43
C ARG A 105 4.13 5.70 -10.16
N PHE A 106 3.37 4.71 -9.72
CA PHE A 106 2.03 5.00 -9.15
C PHE A 106 2.07 5.41 -7.69
N PHE A 107 3.22 5.23 -7.04
CA PHE A 107 3.41 5.57 -5.64
C PHE A 107 4.74 6.34 -5.49
N ASP A 108 4.92 7.39 -6.28
CA ASP A 108 5.86 8.44 -5.90
C ASP A 108 5.00 9.67 -5.63
N LEU A 109 4.86 10.02 -4.36
CA LEU A 109 4.03 11.15 -3.91
C LEU A 109 4.43 12.46 -4.58
N LYS A 110 5.64 12.58 -5.14
CA LYS A 110 6.04 13.75 -5.94
C LYS A 110 5.15 13.94 -7.17
N PHE A 111 4.55 12.87 -7.70
CA PHE A 111 3.55 12.95 -8.77
C PHE A 111 2.13 13.20 -8.24
N PHE A 112 1.90 13.05 -6.93
CA PHE A 112 0.60 13.22 -6.27
C PHE A 112 0.53 14.42 -5.31
N ASN A 113 1.46 15.37 -5.40
CA ASN A 113 1.54 16.56 -4.52
C ASN A 113 0.24 17.39 -4.41
N ASN A 114 -0.78 17.18 -5.27
CA ASN A 114 -2.01 17.97 -5.34
C ASN A 114 -3.31 17.14 -5.48
N PHE A 115 -3.38 15.91 -4.96
CA PHE A 115 -4.65 15.17 -4.92
C PHE A 115 -5.27 15.20 -3.52
N TYR A 116 -6.50 15.68 -3.42
CA TYR A 116 -7.39 15.41 -2.29
C TYR A 116 -8.04 14.05 -2.56
N ILE A 117 -7.75 13.05 -1.72
CA ILE A 117 -8.59 11.87 -1.62
C ILE A 117 -9.77 12.25 -0.73
N ILE A 118 -10.96 12.29 -1.35
CA ILE A 118 -12.27 12.37 -0.70
C ILE A 118 -13.06 11.14 -1.14
#